data_AF-A0AAU0S9G2-F1
#
_entry.id   AF-A0AAU0S9G2-F1
#
_cell.length_a   1.000
_cell.length_b   1.000
_cell.length_c   1.000
_cell.angle_alpha   90.00
_cell.angle_beta   90.00
_cell.angle_gamma   90.00
#
_symmetry.space_group_name_H-M   'P 1'
#
loop_
_entity.id
_entity.type
_entity.pdbx_description
1 polymer ?
#
loop_
_entity_poly.entity_id
_entity_poly.type
_entity_poly.pdbx_seq_one_letter_code
_entity_poly.pdbx_strand_id
1 'polypeptide(L)'
;MIHEIITANLIDKIFLLIQTQAEFKRESIWYEIQDDWSFIYLRISVETMDAKKMLALRNIAEFLDSTVPGREDDCSWMVSLILDGETVDTYFGGNLSSPKMGFHD
;
A
#
# COMPACT_ATOMS: atom_id res chain seq x y z
N MET A 1 24.25 11.96 -2.79
CA MET A 1 23.83 10.62 -3.25
C MET A 1 22.42 10.43 -2.75
N ILE A 2 21.45 10.26 -3.65
CA ILE A 2 20.08 9.91 -3.25
C ILE A 2 20.11 8.42 -2.89
N HIS A 3 19.75 8.08 -1.65
CA HIS A 3 19.63 6.69 -1.23
C HIS A 3 18.20 6.24 -1.55
N GLU A 4 18.03 5.51 -2.65
CA GLU A 4 16.75 4.94 -3.02
C GLU A 4 16.34 3.87 -1.99
N ILE A 5 15.36 4.18 -1.14
CA ILE A 5 14.85 3.26 -0.11
C ILE A 5 13.80 2.34 -0.73
N ILE A 6 12.87 2.91 -1.49
CA ILE A 6 11.84 2.17 -2.23
C ILE A 6 12.37 1.84 -3.62
N THR A 7 12.87 0.62 -3.76
CA THR A 7 13.53 0.14 -4.99
C THR A 7 12.55 -0.44 -6.01
N ALA A 8 12.92 -0.47 -7.29
CA ALA A 8 12.17 -1.18 -8.33
C ALA A 8 11.83 -2.64 -7.96
N ASN A 9 12.77 -3.36 -7.36
CA ASN A 9 12.55 -4.75 -6.91
C ASN A 9 11.51 -4.84 -5.77
N LEU A 10 11.45 -3.85 -4.87
CA LEU A 10 10.41 -3.79 -3.84
C LEU A 10 9.04 -3.57 -4.49
N ILE A 11 8.96 -2.67 -5.46
CA ILE A 11 7.72 -2.41 -6.21
C ILE A 11 7.24 -3.68 -6.91
N ASP A 12 8.13 -4.39 -7.62
CA ASP A 12 7.76 -5.64 -8.31
C ASP A 12 7.17 -6.69 -7.34
N LYS A 13 7.73 -6.81 -6.13
CA LYS A 13 7.19 -7.70 -5.09
C LYS A 13 5.80 -7.27 -4.61
N ILE A 14 5.60 -5.97 -4.38
CA ILE A 14 4.30 -5.41 -4.01
C ILE A 14 3.26 -5.72 -5.09
N PHE A 15 3.59 -5.48 -6.35
CA PHE A 15 2.70 -5.75 -7.48
C PHE A 15 2.34 -7.23 -7.59
N LEU A 16 3.34 -8.11 -7.51
CA LEU A 16 3.12 -9.55 -7.53
C LEU A 16 2.17 -9.99 -6.41
N LEU A 17 2.37 -9.48 -5.19
CA LEU A 17 1.45 -9.78 -4.09
C LEU A 17 0.03 -9.28 -4.40
N ILE A 18 -0.15 -8.01 -4.73
CA ILE A 18 -1.49 -7.43 -4.96
C ILE A 18 -2.24 -8.24 -6.03
N GLN A 19 -1.58 -8.63 -7.12
CA GLN A 19 -2.18 -9.45 -8.17
C GLN A 19 -2.61 -10.85 -7.70
N THR A 20 -1.93 -11.42 -6.69
CA THR A 20 -2.34 -12.68 -6.06
C THR A 20 -3.46 -12.52 -5.03
N GLN A 21 -3.80 -11.28 -4.66
CA GLN A 21 -4.88 -10.97 -3.72
C GLN A 21 -6.17 -10.59 -4.47
N ALA A 22 -7.30 -11.13 -4.01
CA ALA A 22 -8.68 -10.80 -4.47
C ALA A 22 -8.90 -10.62 -5.99
N GLU A 23 -8.05 -11.19 -6.84
CA GLU A 23 -8.09 -11.04 -8.30
C GLU A 23 -7.98 -9.57 -8.77
N PHE A 24 -7.21 -8.74 -8.05
CA PHE A 24 -6.91 -7.39 -8.51
C PHE A 24 -6.12 -7.43 -9.82
N LYS A 25 -6.63 -6.74 -10.85
CA LYS A 25 -5.99 -6.71 -12.17
C LYS A 25 -4.85 -5.70 -12.17
N ARG A 26 -3.83 -5.91 -13.00
CA ARG A 26 -2.65 -5.03 -13.04
C ARG A 26 -3.01 -3.58 -13.36
N GLU A 27 -3.97 -3.40 -14.26
CA GLU A 27 -4.49 -2.13 -14.73
C GLU A 27 -5.29 -1.37 -13.67
N SER A 28 -5.75 -2.04 -12.62
CA SER A 28 -6.48 -1.40 -11.53
C SER A 28 -5.57 -0.84 -10.44
N ILE A 29 -4.26 -1.11 -10.53
CA ILE A 29 -3.26 -0.71 -9.53
C ILE A 29 -2.45 0.47 -10.09
N TRP A 30 -2.57 1.60 -9.41
CA TRP A 30 -1.74 2.77 -9.62
C TRP A 30 -0.83 2.97 -8.40
N TYR A 31 0.37 3.52 -8.63
CA TYR A 31 1.27 3.87 -7.54
C TYR A 31 2.04 5.16 -7.83
N GLU A 32 2.50 5.79 -6.77
CA GLU A 32 3.39 6.94 -6.80
C GLU A 32 4.44 6.80 -5.69
N ILE A 33 5.66 7.23 -5.99
CA ILE A 33 6.75 7.32 -5.03
C ILE A 33 6.99 8.80 -4.74
N GLN A 34 7.07 9.15 -3.46
CA GLN A 34 7.26 10.52 -2.99
C GLN A 34 8.44 10.57 -1.99
N ASP A 35 8.71 11.77 -1.48
CA ASP A 35 9.69 12.03 -0.41
C ASP A 35 11.06 11.39 -0.66
N ASP A 36 11.69 11.71 -1.81
CA ASP A 36 13.01 11.20 -2.16
C ASP A 36 13.12 9.66 -2.07
N TRP A 37 12.09 8.96 -2.57
CA TRP A 37 12.02 7.50 -2.59
C TRP A 37 11.82 6.84 -1.23
N SER A 38 11.28 7.56 -0.26
CA SER A 38 11.00 7.04 1.09
C SER A 38 9.52 6.78 1.37
N PHE A 39 8.61 7.21 0.48
CA PHE A 39 7.17 6.96 0.59
C PHE A 39 6.59 6.33 -0.66
N ILE A 40 5.76 5.29 -0.50
CA ILE A 40 4.96 4.73 -1.60
C ILE A 40 3.47 4.87 -1.30
N TYR A 41 2.75 5.43 -2.26
CA TYR A 41 1.29 5.46 -2.26
C TYR A 41 0.73 4.52 -3.33
N LEU A 42 -0.18 3.62 -2.93
CA LEU A 42 -0.87 2.69 -3.80
C LEU A 42 -2.36 3.00 -3.85
N ARG A 43 -2.93 2.98 -5.06
CA ARG A 43 -4.37 3.04 -5.29
C ARG A 43 -4.81 1.79 -6.04
N ILE A 44 -5.80 1.09 -5.48
CA ILE A 44 -6.39 -0.09 -6.09
C ILE A 44 -7.84 0.25 -6.45
N SER A 45 -8.13 0.34 -7.74
CA SER A 45 -9.49 0.60 -8.23
C SER A 45 -10.27 -0.71 -8.32
N VAL A 46 -11.55 -0.67 -7.94
CA VAL A 46 -12.46 -1.82 -8.01
C VAL A 46 -13.80 -1.40 -8.61
N GLU A 47 -14.42 -2.31 -9.36
CA GLU A 47 -15.76 -2.09 -9.94
C GLU A 47 -16.89 -2.40 -8.94
N THR A 48 -16.62 -3.26 -7.96
CA THR A 48 -17.58 -3.68 -6.93
C THR A 48 -16.87 -3.90 -5.61
N MET A 49 -17.57 -3.64 -4.51
CA MET A 49 -17.08 -3.91 -3.16
C MET A 49 -17.66 -5.19 -2.59
N ASP A 50 -16.80 -6.01 -1.98
CA ASP A 50 -17.19 -7.21 -1.25
C ASP A 50 -16.21 -7.48 -0.09
N ALA A 51 -16.57 -8.41 0.79
CA ALA A 51 -15.74 -8.76 1.95
C ALA A 51 -14.36 -9.32 1.56
N LYS A 52 -14.22 -9.96 0.38
CA LYS A 52 -12.95 -10.52 -0.10
C LYS A 52 -11.96 -9.40 -0.43
N LYS A 53 -12.43 -8.31 -1.04
CA LYS A 53 -11.61 -7.13 -1.37
C LYS A 53 -11.18 -6.35 -0.14
N MET A 54 -12.06 -6.20 0.85
CA MET A 54 -11.70 -5.60 2.14
C MET A 54 -10.64 -6.41 2.88
N LEU A 55 -10.81 -7.75 2.93
CA LEU A 55 -9.81 -8.64 3.52
C LEU A 55 -8.48 -8.58 2.75
N ALA A 56 -8.53 -8.52 1.42
CA ALA A 56 -7.33 -8.40 0.59
C ALA A 56 -6.60 -7.07 0.82
N LEU A 57 -7.33 -5.96 0.97
CA LEU A 57 -6.74 -4.66 1.29
C LEU A 57 -5.97 -4.73 2.63
N ARG A 58 -6.56 -5.36 3.65
CA ARG A 58 -5.89 -5.61 4.93
C ARG A 58 -4.64 -6.47 4.77
N ASN A 59 -4.72 -7.58 4.02
CA ASN A 59 -3.55 -8.45 3.77
C ASN A 59 -2.42 -7.69 3.04
N ILE A 60 -2.78 -6.80 2.11
CA ILE A 60 -1.82 -5.94 1.42
C ILE A 60 -1.19 -4.96 2.40
N ALA A 61 -1.97 -4.33 3.28
CA ALA A 61 -1.47 -3.44 4.32
C ALA A 61 -0.47 -4.14 5.25
N GLU A 62 -0.79 -5.34 5.75
CA GLU A 62 0.10 -6.15 6.59
C GLU A 62 1.41 -6.53 5.87
N PHE A 63 1.33 -6.80 4.56
CA PHE A 63 2.53 -7.04 3.75
C PHE A 63 3.38 -5.77 3.59
N LEU A 64 2.75 -4.63 3.30
CA LEU A 64 3.46 -3.36 3.15
C LEU A 64 4.18 -3.00 4.45
N ASP A 65 3.54 -3.19 5.60
CA ASP A 65 4.13 -2.90 6.91
C ASP A 65 5.34 -3.79 7.24
N SER A 66 5.35 -5.04 6.75
CA SER A 66 6.48 -5.95 6.95
C SER A 66 7.60 -5.83 5.90
N THR A 67 7.35 -5.14 4.78
CA THR A 67 8.26 -5.15 3.62
C THR A 67 8.82 -3.77 3.27
N VAL A 68 8.01 -2.71 3.39
CA VAL A 68 8.45 -1.34 3.12
C VAL A 68 9.27 -0.86 4.32
N PRO A 69 10.51 -0.38 4.11
CA PRO A 69 11.32 0.16 5.21
C PRO A 69 10.58 1.29 5.92
N GLY A 70 10.55 1.24 7.25
CA GLY A 70 9.94 2.29 8.05
C GLY A 70 10.72 3.60 8.03
N ARG A 71 10.06 4.68 8.43
CA ARG A 71 10.61 6.02 8.62
C ARG A 71 10.46 6.47 10.08
N GLU A 72 11.42 7.25 10.55
CA GLU A 72 11.27 7.96 11.83
C GLU A 72 10.22 9.06 11.67
N ASP A 73 9.31 9.15 12.63
CA ASP A 73 8.29 10.20 12.77
C ASP A 73 7.27 10.38 11.62
N ASP A 74 7.38 9.64 10.51
CA ASP A 74 6.48 9.75 9.35
C ASP A 74 6.14 8.37 8.74
N CYS A 75 5.10 8.30 7.92
CA CYS A 75 4.70 7.07 7.23
C CYS A 75 5.58 6.80 6.01
N SER A 76 5.84 5.52 5.73
CA SER A 76 6.57 5.08 4.53
C SER A 76 5.69 4.43 3.47
N TRP A 77 4.44 4.12 3.81
CA TRP A 77 3.49 3.57 2.86
C TRP A 77 2.04 3.95 3.15
N MET A 78 1.23 3.98 2.09
CA MET A 78 -0.22 4.11 2.14
C MET A 78 -0.85 3.28 1.01
N VAL A 79 -1.97 2.63 1.28
CA VAL A 79 -2.77 1.91 0.27
C VAL A 79 -4.24 2.26 0.42
N SER A 80 -4.85 2.72 -0.67
CA SER A 80 -6.28 3.07 -0.74
C SER A 80 -7.01 2.16 -1.70
N LEU A 81 -8.24 1.78 -1.33
CA LEU A 81 -9.19 1.10 -2.21
C LEU A 81 -10.19 2.13 -2.75
N ILE A 82 -10.34 2.15 -4.08
CA ILE A 82 -11.11 3.16 -4.81
C ILE A 82 -12.30 2.50 -5.51
N LEU A 83 -13.52 3.00 -5.27
CA LEU A 83 -14.75 2.59 -5.96
C LEU A 83 -15.39 3.84 -6.57
N ASP A 84 -15.71 3.80 -7.87
CA ASP A 84 -16.33 4.92 -8.60
C ASP A 84 -15.59 6.27 -8.45
N GLY A 85 -14.26 6.21 -8.31
CA GLY A 85 -13.40 7.39 -8.13
C GLY A 85 -13.31 7.91 -6.70
N GLU A 86 -14.03 7.31 -5.75
CA GLU A 86 -14.00 7.67 -4.34
C GLU A 86 -13.18 6.67 -3.51
N THR A 87 -12.43 7.17 -2.53
CA THR A 87 -11.73 6.34 -1.56
C THR A 87 -12.74 5.70 -0.61
N VAL A 88 -12.85 4.37 -0.64
CA VAL A 88 -13.74 3.62 0.26
C VAL A 88 -13.04 3.29 1.57
N ASP A 89 -11.77 2.89 1.49
CA ASP A 89 -10.96 2.53 2.65
C ASP A 89 -9.49 2.81 2.39
N THR A 90 -8.72 3.01 3.46
CA THR A 90 -7.29 3.31 3.39
C THR A 90 -6.57 2.79 4.62
N TYR A 91 -5.44 2.12 4.37
CA TYR A 91 -4.43 1.78 5.37
C TYR A 91 -3.15 2.56 5.10
N PHE A 92 -2.40 2.84 6.14
CA PHE A 92 -1.10 3.51 6.07
C PHE A 92 -0.24 3.07 7.25
N GLY A 93 1.08 3.19 7.14
CA GLY A 93 1.97 2.73 8.20
C GLY A 93 3.45 2.93 7.90
N GLY A 94 4.28 2.14 8.57
CA GLY A 94 5.73 2.27 8.49
C GLY A 94 6.32 3.44 9.30
N ASN A 95 5.54 4.07 10.18
CA ASN A 95 6.07 5.04 11.14
C ASN A 95 6.69 4.32 12.34
N LEU A 96 8.02 4.38 12.48
CA LEU A 96 8.78 3.72 13.54
C LEU A 96 8.47 4.29 14.93
N SER A 97 8.10 5.57 15.01
CA SER A 97 7.66 6.24 16.24
C SER A 97 6.22 5.85 16.63
N SER A 98 5.45 5.22 15.73
CA SER A 98 4.07 4.78 15.97
C SER A 98 3.72 3.48 15.22
N PRO A 99 4.28 2.33 15.65
CA PRO A 99 4.28 1.06 14.90
C PRO A 99 2.92 0.33 14.82
N LYS A 100 1.82 1.01 15.16
CA LYS A 100 0.43 0.51 15.03
C LYS A 100 -0.52 1.54 14.43
N MET A 101 0.02 2.65 13.93
CA MET A 101 -0.77 3.69 13.29
C MET A 101 -1.38 3.13 11.99
N GLY A 102 -2.64 3.47 11.72
CA GLY A 102 -3.30 3.18 10.44
C GLY A 102 -3.92 1.79 10.27
N PHE A 103 -3.85 0.91 11.29
CA PHE A 103 -4.68 -0.28 11.38
C PHE A 103 -5.82 -0.03 12.39
N HIS A 104 -7.07 -0.01 11.91
CA HIS A 104 -8.25 0.03 12.77
C HIS A 104 -8.70 -1.41 13.10
N ASP A 105 -8.93 -1.70 14.39
CA ASP A 105 -9.46 -2.99 14.88
C ASP A 105 -10.93 -3.20 14.52
#